data_AF-A0A9D6PV52-F1
#
_entry.id   AF-A0A9D6PV52-F1
#
_cell.length_a   1.000
_cell.length_b   1.000
_cell.length_c   1.000
_cell.angle_alpha   90.00
_cell.angle_beta   90.00
_cell.angle_gamma   90.00
#
_symmetry.space_group_name_H-M   'P 1'
#
loop_
_entity.id
_entity.type
_entity.pdbx_description
1 polymer ?
#
loop_
_entity_poly.entity_id
_entity_poly.type
_entity_poly.pdbx_seq_one_letter_code
_entity_poly.pdbx_strand_id
1 'polypeptide(L)' 'MLVLSRQRDESIIIGDNIVITVVDIRGDKVRLGIQAPTELPFKEAGHFLYT' A
#
# COMPACT_ATOMS: atom_id res chain seq x y z
N MET A 1 12.78 0.38 10.76
CA MET A 1 11.31 0.53 10.63
C MET A 1 11.01 2.02 10.51
N LEU A 2 10.30 2.43 9.46
CA LEU A 2 9.85 3.82 9.25
C LEU A 2 8.31 3.82 9.35
N VAL A 3 7.75 4.70 10.17
CA VAL A 3 6.30 4.76 10.42
C VAL A 3 5.78 6.11 9.96
N LEU A 4 4.81 6.10 9.05
CA LEU A 4 4.17 7.29 8.49
C LEU A 4 2.65 7.13 8.60
N SER A 5 1.98 8.07 9.26
CA SER A 5 0.52 8.09 9.36
C SER A 5 -0.06 8.84 8.17
N ARG A 6 -1.02 8.24 7.47
CA ARG A 6 -1.74 8.85 6.34
C ARG A 6 -3.24 8.86 6.60
N GLN A 7 -3.90 9.92 6.18
CA GLN A 7 -5.37 9.99 6.08
C GLN A 7 -5.84 9.49 4.72
N ARG A 8 -7.16 9.35 4.57
CA ARG A 8 -7.79 9.03 3.28
C ARG A 8 -7.32 10.02 2.20
N ASP A 9 -7.08 9.51 1.01
CA ASP A 9 -6.61 10.23 -0.18
C ASP A 9 -5.17 10.79 -0.07
N GLU A 10 -4.50 10.62 1.07
CA GLU A 10 -3.08 10.94 1.19
C GLU A 10 -2.21 9.82 0.59
N SER A 11 -1.05 10.24 0.08
CA SER A 11 -0.10 9.34 -0.58
C SER A 11 1.29 9.39 0.05
N ILE A 12 2.03 8.30 -0.13
CA ILE A 12 3.43 8.12 0.23
C ILE A 12 4.18 7.79 -1.06
N ILE A 13 5.26 8.52 -1.32
CA ILE A 13 6.14 8.27 -2.45
C ILE A 13 7.38 7.52 -1.94
N ILE A 14 7.73 6.41 -2.59
CA ILE A 14 8.91 5.60 -2.26
C ILE A 14 9.83 5.55 -3.49
N GLY A 15 11.04 6.11 -3.34
CA GLY A 15 11.94 6.30 -4.47
C GLY A 15 11.31 7.21 -5.52
N ASP A 16 11.53 6.91 -6.80
CA ASP A 16 11.11 7.77 -7.91
C ASP A 16 9.79 7.33 -8.57
N ASN A 17 9.41 6.06 -8.42
CA ASN A 17 8.38 5.44 -9.26
C ASN A 17 7.30 4.67 -8.49
N ILE A 18 7.31 4.67 -7.15
CA ILE A 18 6.31 3.98 -6.34
C ILE A 18 5.47 4.99 -5.58
N VAL A 19 4.15 4.91 -5.77
CA VAL A 19 3.17 5.71 -5.04
C VAL A 19 2.20 4.79 -4.32
N ILE A 20 2.08 4.96 -3.01
CA ILE A 20 1.10 4.27 -2.16
C ILE A 20 0.06 5.29 -1.71
N THR A 21 -1.20 5.06 -2.03
CA THR A 21 -2.30 5.96 -1.68
C THR A 21 -3.28 5.25 -0.76
N VAL A 22 -3.74 5.92 0.29
CA VAL A 22 -4.84 5.42 1.14
C VAL A 22 -6.16 5.69 0.43
N VAL A 23 -6.73 4.68 -0.21
CA VAL A 23 -7.95 4.83 -1.04
C VAL A 23 -9.21 4.83 -0.18
N ASP A 24 -9.24 4.03 0.87
CA ASP A 24 -10.42 3.91 1.74
C ASP A 24 -10.01 3.39 3.12
N ILE A 25 -10.72 3.82 4.16
CA ILE A 25 -10.56 3.33 5.54
C ILE A 25 -11.94 2.90 6.02
N ARG A 26 -12.09 1.61 6.37
CA ARG A 26 -13.34 1.04 6.88
C ARG A 26 -13.07 0.25 8.15
N GLY A 27 -13.40 0.83 9.30
CA GLY A 27 -13.12 0.22 10.60
C GLY A 27 -11.63 0.02 10.78
N ASP A 28 -11.21 -1.24 10.92
CA ASP A 28 -9.82 -1.68 11.07
C ASP A 28 -9.13 -2.00 9.73
N LYS A 29 -9.86 -1.95 8.60
CA LYS A 29 -9.33 -2.27 7.27
C LYS A 29 -9.00 -1.00 6.50
N VAL A 30 -7.83 -1.02 5.86
CA VAL A 30 -7.37 0.04 4.97
C VAL A 30 -7.21 -0.52 3.56
N ARG A 31 -7.76 0.18 2.57
CA ARG A 31 -7.48 -0.11 1.15
C ARG A 31 -6.35 0.78 0.68
N LEU A 32 -5.30 0.15 0.16
CA LEU A 32 -4.15 0.83 -0.39
C LEU A 32 -4.17 0.68 -1.92
N GLY A 33 -4.05 1.80 -2.63
CA GLY A 33 -3.72 1.82 -4.04
C GLY A 33 -2.20 1.87 -4.17
N ILE A 34 -1.64 1.04 -5.03
CA ILE A 34 -0.19 0.99 -5.28
C ILE A 34 0.03 1.19 -6.77
N GLN A 35 0.73 2.26 -7.13
CA GLN A 35 1.24 2.48 -8.48
C GLN A 35 2.74 2.22 -8.47
N ALA A 36 3.18 1.32 -9.33
CA ALA A 36 4.58 0.97 -9.50
C ALA A 36 4.82 0.53 -10.95
N PRO A 37 6.04 0.69 -11.50
CA PRO A 37 6.38 0.21 -12.82
C PRO A 37 6.32 -1.32 -12.91
N THR A 38 5.90 -1.83 -14.07
CA THR A 38 5.63 -3.26 -14.32
C THR A 38 6.84 -4.17 -14.15
N GLU A 39 8.05 -3.62 -14.28
CA GLU A 39 9.31 -4.34 -14.08
C GLU A 39 9.60 -4.68 -12.61
N LEU A 40 8.92 -4.03 -11.66
CA LEU A 40 9.07 -4.35 -10.25
C LEU A 40 8.25 -5.59 -9.90
N PRO A 41 8.87 -6.66 -9.38
CA PRO A 41 8.14 -7.84 -8.94
C PRO A 41 7.24 -7.47 -7.75
N PHE A 42 5.93 -7.44 -7.99
CA PHE A 42 4.94 -7.26 -6.93
C PHE A 42 4.68 -8.60 -6.22
N LYS A 43 4.90 -8.65 -4.91
CA LYS A 43 4.47 -9.77 -4.06
C LYS A 43 3.36 -9.29 -3.13
N GLU A 44 2.16 -9.82 -3.33
CA GLU A 44 1.10 -9.73 -2.33
C GLU A 44 1.51 -10.59 -1.12
N ALA A 45 1.76 -9.97 0.03
CA ALA A 45 2.19 -10.66 1.24
C ALA A 45 1.03 -11.35 2.00
N GLY A 46 -0.12 -11.57 1.35
CA GLY A 46 -1.40 -11.82 2.01
C GLY A 46 -2.17 -13.03 1.49
N HIS A 47 -1.53 -14.20 1.40
CA HIS A 47 -2.28 -15.46 1.30
C HIS A 47 -1.64 -16.55 2.16
N PHE A 48 -1.71 -16.37 3.48
CA PHE A 48 -1.61 -17.47 4.44
C PHE A 48 -2.97 -17.60 5.09
N LEU A 49 -3.90 -18.25 4.37
CA LEU A 49 -5.06 -18.82 5.01
C LEU A 49 -4.55 -19.93 5.93
N TYR A 50 -4.94 -19.85 7.19
CA TYR A 50 -4.89 -20.96 8.14
C TYR A 50 -5.56 -22.18 7.50
N THR A 51 -4.76 -23.16 7.10
CA THR A 51 -5.15 -24.57 7.02
C THR A 51 -4.12 -25.43 7.73
#